data_AF-A0A161R591-F1
#
_entry.id   AF-A0A161R591-F1
#
_cell.length_a   1.000
_cell.length_b   1.000
_cell.length_c   1.000
_cell.angle_alpha   90.00
_cell.angle_beta   90.00
_cell.angle_gamma   90.00
#
_symmetry.space_group_name_H-M   'P 1'
#
loop_
_entity.id
_entity.type
_entity.pdbx_description
1 polymer ?
#
loop_
_entity_poly.entity_id
_entity_poly.type
_entity_poly.pdbx_seq_one_letter_code
_entity_poly.pdbx_strand_id
1 'polypeptide(L)'
;MTALLYELSSIATNLSQLQDATGDETFGKWAKYVGGDLVERVTDRHELAPLIEERLEAINGVGHMVNAMARRANMGKELDAGDIEETLSVLGRVLEPVHKAVKRPGGKQDRQPDRDGRRDAL
;
A
#
# COMPACT_ATOMS: atom_id res chain seq x y z
N MET A 1 -3.20 10.39 7.07
CA MET A 1 -4.12 9.38 6.50
C MET A 1 -4.63 9.77 5.11
N THR A 2 -5.28 10.94 4.97
CA THR A 2 -5.84 11.40 3.67
C THR A 2 -4.87 11.36 2.50
N ALA A 3 -3.62 11.80 2.70
CA ALA A 3 -2.59 11.77 1.66
C ALA A 3 -2.29 10.34 1.17
N LEU A 4 -2.20 9.36 2.07
CA LEU A 4 -2.01 7.96 1.68
C LEU A 4 -3.19 7.45 0.85
N LEU A 5 -4.42 7.68 1.31
CA LEU A 5 -5.61 7.21 0.60
C LEU A 5 -5.69 7.81 -0.81
N TYR A 6 -5.31 9.08 -0.94
CA TYR A 6 -5.19 9.74 -2.24
C TYR A 6 -4.14 9.06 -3.13
N GLU A 7 -2.93 8.82 -2.62
CA GLU A 7 -1.85 8.17 -3.39
C GLU A 7 -2.24 6.75 -3.82
N LEU A 8 -2.81 5.94 -2.92
CA LEU A 8 -3.28 4.59 -3.24
C LEU A 8 -4.37 4.61 -4.32
N SER A 9 -5.33 5.54 -4.23
CA SER A 9 -6.40 5.69 -5.22
C SER A 9 -5.86 6.13 -6.59
N SER A 10 -4.89 7.05 -6.60
CA SER A 10 -4.20 7.50 -7.81
C SER A 10 -3.43 6.36 -8.48
N ILE A 11 -2.67 5.59 -7.70
CA ILE A 11 -1.95 4.39 -8.19
C ILE A 11 -2.94 3.39 -8.79
N ALA A 12 -4.02 3.06 -8.08
CA ALA A 12 -5.02 2.12 -8.55
C ALA A 12 -5.70 2.57 -9.85
N THR A 13 -5.95 3.88 -10.00
CA THR A 13 -6.50 4.46 -11.24
C THR A 13 -5.54 4.25 -12.40
N ASN A 14 -4.25 4.56 -12.22
CA ASN A 14 -3.25 4.40 -13.29
C ASN A 14 -3.02 2.92 -13.64
N LEU A 15 -3.08 2.01 -12.67
CA LEU A 15 -3.03 0.57 -12.91
C LEU A 15 -4.25 0.09 -13.71
N SER A 16 -5.44 0.62 -13.43
CA SER A 16 -6.63 0.28 -14.21
C SER A 16 -6.50 0.74 -15.67
N GLN A 17 -5.97 1.94 -15.89
CA GLN A 17 -5.65 2.43 -17.24
C GLN A 17 -4.63 1.55 -17.96
N LEU A 18 -3.62 1.05 -17.24
CA LEU A 18 -2.65 0.11 -17.81
C LEU A 18 -3.30 -1.21 -18.21
N GLN A 19 -4.22 -1.74 -17.41
CA GLN A 19 -5.00 -2.92 -17.80
C GLN A 19 -5.82 -2.64 -19.07
N ASP A 20 -6.51 -1.52 -19.13
CA ASP A 20 -7.34 -1.16 -20.28
C ASP A 20 -6.50 -1.00 -21.56
N ALA A 21 -5.30 -0.43 -21.44
CA ALA A 21 -4.40 -0.19 -22.58
C ALA A 21 -3.65 -1.45 -23.06
N THR A 22 -3.36 -2.40 -22.16
CA THR A 22 -2.50 -3.55 -22.46
C THR A 22 -3.25 -4.88 -22.54
N GLY A 23 -4.44 -4.96 -21.91
CA GLY A 23 -5.15 -6.23 -21.68
C GLY A 23 -4.54 -7.12 -20.60
N ASP A 24 -3.46 -6.72 -19.92
CA ASP A 24 -2.81 -7.53 -18.89
C ASP A 24 -3.56 -7.43 -17.55
N GLU A 25 -4.18 -8.54 -17.15
CA GLU A 25 -4.92 -8.66 -15.89
C GLU A 25 -4.07 -8.45 -14.64
N THR A 26 -2.75 -8.55 -14.73
CA THR A 26 -1.83 -8.30 -13.63
C THR A 26 -2.02 -6.89 -13.08
N PHE A 27 -2.18 -5.90 -13.96
CA PHE A 27 -2.44 -4.52 -13.54
C PHE A 27 -3.79 -4.39 -12.82
N GLY A 28 -4.82 -5.10 -13.29
CA GLY A 28 -6.13 -5.14 -12.62
C GLY A 28 -6.09 -5.74 -11.22
N LYS A 29 -5.34 -6.81 -11.04
CA LYS A 29 -5.12 -7.43 -9.71
C LYS A 29 -4.44 -6.46 -8.76
N TRP A 30 -3.42 -5.73 -9.25
CA TRP A 30 -2.78 -4.67 -8.48
C TRP A 30 -3.71 -3.50 -8.19
N ALA A 31 -4.50 -3.03 -9.15
CA ALA A 31 -5.45 -1.95 -8.96
C ALA A 31 -6.46 -2.27 -7.86
N LYS A 32 -7.05 -3.47 -7.92
CA LYS A 32 -7.99 -3.96 -6.89
C LYS A 32 -7.34 -4.02 -5.51
N TYR A 33 -6.12 -4.55 -5.43
CA TYR A 33 -5.42 -4.67 -4.16
C TYR A 33 -5.07 -3.29 -3.56
N VAL A 34 -4.49 -2.39 -4.37
CA VAL A 34 -4.00 -1.08 -3.89
C VAL A 34 -5.15 -0.13 -3.57
N GLY A 35 -6.16 -0.05 -4.44
CA GLY A 35 -7.29 0.88 -4.31
C GLY A 35 -8.49 0.35 -3.54
N GLY A 36 -8.58 -0.97 -3.32
CA GLY A 36 -9.64 -1.62 -2.57
C GLY A 36 -9.11 -2.19 -1.26
N ASP A 37 -8.56 -3.40 -1.31
CA ASP A 37 -8.17 -4.18 -0.12
C ASP A 37 -7.26 -3.40 0.83
N LEU A 38 -6.24 -2.70 0.31
CA LEU A 38 -5.29 -1.97 1.14
C LEU A 38 -5.91 -0.69 1.71
N VAL A 39 -6.73 0.03 0.91
CA VAL A 39 -7.49 1.22 1.35
C VAL A 39 -8.43 0.88 2.51
N GLU A 40 -9.24 -0.17 2.36
CA GLU A 40 -10.15 -0.63 3.41
C GLU A 40 -9.39 -0.93 4.71
N ARG A 41 -8.24 -1.59 4.59
CA ARG A 41 -7.42 -1.99 5.73
C ARG A 41 -6.70 -0.84 6.43
N VAL A 42 -6.41 0.27 5.75
CA VAL A 42 -5.70 1.41 6.35
C VAL A 42 -6.63 2.49 6.88
N THR A 43 -7.85 2.60 6.35
CA THR A 43 -8.78 3.72 6.62
C THR A 43 -8.97 4.00 8.12
N ASP A 44 -9.19 2.97 8.92
CA ASP A 44 -9.45 3.10 10.36
C ASP A 44 -8.21 2.88 11.24
N ARG A 45 -7.03 2.72 10.64
CA ARG A 45 -5.77 2.40 11.35
C ARG A 45 -4.98 3.66 11.65
N HIS A 46 -5.57 4.58 12.40
CA HIS A 46 -4.96 5.87 12.74
C HIS A 46 -3.60 5.73 13.45
N GLU A 47 -3.37 4.64 14.18
CA GLU A 47 -2.11 4.36 14.84
C GLU A 47 -0.94 4.12 13.86
N LEU A 48 -1.23 3.88 12.58
CA LEU A 48 -0.22 3.75 11.53
C LEU A 48 0.29 5.11 11.02
N ALA A 49 -0.24 6.24 11.48
CA ALA A 49 0.13 7.56 11.00
C ALA A 49 1.66 7.81 10.94
N PRO A 50 2.47 7.48 11.96
CA PRO A 50 3.93 7.70 11.89
C PRO A 50 4.61 6.88 10.78
N LEU A 51 4.19 5.61 10.61
CA LEU A 51 4.70 4.76 9.52
C LEU A 51 4.29 5.32 8.16
N ILE A 52 3.07 5.84 8.05
CA ILE A 52 2.57 6.41 6.80
C ILE A 52 3.38 7.66 6.44
N GLU A 53 3.64 8.55 7.40
CA GLU A 53 4.44 9.76 7.19
C GLU A 53 5.86 9.43 6.72
N GLU A 54 6.52 8.42 7.33
CA GLU A 54 7.84 7.96 6.93
C GLU A 54 7.87 7.38 5.49
N ARG A 55 6.75 6.78 5.05
CA ARG A 55 6.69 6.07 3.76
C ARG A 55 6.04 6.86 2.64
N LEU A 56 5.38 7.98 2.93
CA LEU A 56 4.56 8.71 1.98
C LEU A 56 5.36 9.17 0.75
N GLU A 57 6.59 9.66 0.93
CA GLU A 57 7.45 10.10 -0.17
C GLU A 57 7.79 8.95 -1.13
N ALA A 58 8.15 7.77 -0.60
CA ALA A 58 8.43 6.60 -1.42
C ALA A 58 7.18 6.11 -2.18
N ILE A 59 6.02 6.16 -1.52
CA ILE A 59 4.73 5.80 -2.14
C ILE A 59 4.37 6.76 -3.28
N ASN A 60 4.53 8.06 -3.07
CA ASN A 60 4.32 9.07 -4.10
C ASN A 60 5.31 8.87 -5.28
N GLY A 61 6.58 8.58 -4.97
CA GLY A 61 7.62 8.29 -5.97
C GLY A 61 7.26 7.12 -6.88
N VAL A 62 6.80 5.99 -6.32
CA VAL A 62 6.36 4.86 -7.16
C VAL A 62 5.05 5.16 -7.89
N GLY A 63 4.17 5.98 -7.31
CA GLY A 63 2.98 6.48 -8.01
C GLY A 63 3.32 7.28 -9.27
N HIS A 64 4.39 8.07 -9.25
CA HIS A 64 4.90 8.75 -10.43
C HIS A 64 5.42 7.79 -11.51
N MET A 65 6.07 6.67 -11.12
CA MET A 65 6.52 5.64 -12.05
C MET A 65 5.33 4.98 -12.76
N VAL A 66 4.33 4.53 -11.99
CA VAL A 66 3.10 3.91 -12.53
C VAL A 66 2.37 4.89 -13.46
N ASN A 67 2.26 6.17 -13.08
CA ASN A 67 1.65 7.19 -13.94
C ASN A 67 2.45 7.43 -15.24
N ALA A 68 3.78 7.45 -15.18
CA ALA A 68 4.60 7.60 -16.38
C ALA A 68 4.40 6.42 -17.35
N MET A 69 4.30 5.20 -16.81
CA MET A 69 3.99 4.00 -17.60
C MET A 69 2.59 4.06 -18.20
N ALA A 70 1.56 4.42 -17.41
CA ALA A 70 0.19 4.57 -17.89
C ALA A 70 0.10 5.61 -19.02
N ARG A 71 0.79 6.76 -18.88
CA ARG A 71 0.87 7.76 -19.95
C ARG A 71 1.52 7.22 -21.23
N ARG A 72 2.58 6.41 -21.13
CA ARG A 72 3.21 5.76 -22.30
C ARG A 72 2.21 4.82 -22.99
N ALA A 73 1.54 3.97 -22.23
CA ALA A 73 0.55 3.03 -22.74
C ALA A 73 -0.62 3.75 -23.45
N ASN A 74 -1.14 4.80 -22.83
CA ASN A 74 -2.24 5.61 -23.40
C ASN A 74 -1.83 6.33 -24.70
N MET A 75 -0.54 6.59 -24.92
CA MET A 75 -0.03 7.11 -26.19
C MET A 75 0.16 6.02 -27.26
N GLY A 76 -0.24 4.77 -26.99
CA GLY A 76 -0.04 3.63 -27.87
C GLY A 76 1.42 3.17 -27.95
N LYS A 77 2.27 3.59 -27.00
CA LYS A 77 3.66 3.13 -26.96
C LYS A 77 3.72 1.74 -26.36
N GLU A 78 4.47 0.86 -27.00
CA GLU A 78 4.78 -0.46 -26.45
C GLU A 78 5.52 -0.30 -25.12
N LEU A 79 5.10 -1.10 -24.15
CA LEU A 79 5.72 -1.18 -22.84
C LEU A 79 6.69 -2.36 -22.84
N ASP A 80 7.92 -2.10 -22.42
CA ASP A 80 8.91 -3.16 -22.26
C ASP A 80 8.55 -4.04 -21.05
N ALA A 81 8.68 -5.36 -21.20
CA ALA A 81 8.33 -6.29 -20.12
C ALA A 81 9.23 -6.11 -18.88
N GLY A 82 10.50 -5.73 -19.07
CA GLY A 82 11.42 -5.40 -17.99
C GLY A 82 11.02 -4.13 -17.25
N ASP A 83 10.62 -3.07 -17.98
CA ASP A 83 10.08 -1.84 -17.39
C ASP A 83 8.84 -2.13 -16.51
N ILE A 84 7.95 -3.02 -16.99
CA ILE A 84 6.75 -3.45 -16.25
C ILE A 84 7.14 -4.20 -14.99
N GLU A 85 7.97 -5.23 -15.11
CA GLU A 85 8.41 -6.06 -13.98
C GLU A 85 9.11 -5.21 -12.91
N GLU A 86 10.02 -4.33 -13.31
CA GLU A 86 10.73 -3.44 -12.40
C GLU A 86 9.75 -2.54 -11.64
N THR A 87 8.82 -1.89 -12.34
CA THR A 87 7.86 -0.97 -11.71
C THR A 87 6.95 -1.69 -10.72
N LEU A 88 6.43 -2.86 -11.08
CA LEU A 88 5.58 -3.65 -10.17
C LEU A 88 6.37 -4.21 -8.98
N SER A 89 7.63 -4.58 -9.19
CA SER A 89 8.55 -5.01 -8.12
C SER A 89 8.82 -3.86 -7.13
N VAL A 90 9.10 -2.66 -7.62
CA VAL A 90 9.27 -1.45 -6.79
C VAL A 90 7.97 -1.13 -6.04
N LEU A 91 6.82 -1.17 -6.70
CA LEU A 91 5.51 -0.96 -6.07
C LEU A 91 5.29 -1.92 -4.90
N GLY A 92 5.54 -3.21 -5.11
CA GLY A 92 5.43 -4.22 -4.07
C GLY A 92 6.34 -3.94 -2.88
N ARG A 93 7.60 -3.60 -3.12
CA ARG A 93 8.57 -3.27 -2.06
C ARG A 93 8.17 -2.04 -1.26
N VAL A 94 7.71 -0.99 -1.93
CA VAL A 94 7.30 0.28 -1.29
C VAL A 94 6.05 0.09 -0.44
N LEU A 95 5.08 -0.71 -0.89
CA LEU A 95 3.84 -0.98 -0.15
C LEU A 95 3.98 -2.05 0.94
N GLU A 96 5.06 -2.83 0.93
CA GLU A 96 5.26 -3.94 1.86
C GLU A 96 5.17 -3.54 3.35
N PRO A 97 5.77 -2.43 3.81
CA PRO A 97 5.66 -2.01 5.21
C PRO A 97 4.21 -1.73 5.63
N VAL A 98 3.43 -1.08 4.77
CA VAL A 98 2.01 -0.77 5.02
C VAL A 98 1.19 -2.07 5.06
N HIS A 99 1.40 -2.97 4.10
CA HIS A 99 0.76 -4.30 4.07
C HIS A 99 1.04 -5.13 5.34
N LYS A 100 2.30 -5.15 5.79
CA LYS A 100 2.68 -5.86 7.02
C LYS A 100 2.01 -5.23 8.25
N ALA A 101 1.92 -3.91 8.30
CA ALA A 101 1.34 -3.20 9.42
C ALA A 101 -0.17 -3.45 9.56
N VAL A 102 -0.90 -3.49 8.44
CA VAL A 102 -2.35 -3.76 8.47
C VAL A 102 -2.69 -5.22 8.79
N LYS A 103 -1.79 -6.16 8.49
CA LYS A 103 -1.96 -7.58 8.85
C LYS A 103 -1.75 -7.88 10.33
N ARG A 104 -0.99 -7.03 11.03
CA ARG A 104 -0.81 -7.19 12.48
C ARG A 104 -2.10 -6.74 13.17
N PRO A 105 -2.66 -7.54 14.09
CA PRO A 105 -3.78 -7.08 14.91
C PRO A 105 -3.34 -5.79 15.61
N GLY A 106 -4.13 -4.73 15.48
CA GLY A 106 -3.85 -3.44 16.10
C GLY A 106 -3.52 -3.67 17.57
N GLY A 107 -2.28 -3.38 17.95
CA GLY A 107 -1.79 -3.70 19.27
C GLY A 107 -2.66 -3.01 20.30
N LYS A 108 -3.46 -3.79 21.03
CA LYS A 108 -3.75 -3.42 22.42
C LYS A 108 -2.36 -3.28 23.05
N GLN A 109 -2.04 -2.08 23.50
CA GLN A 109 -0.96 -1.88 24.47
C GLN A 109 -1.03 -3.04 25.45
N ASP A 110 0.09 -3.74 25.62
CA ASP A 110 0.30 -4.68 26.71
C ASP A 110 0.01 -3.94 28.01
N ARG A 111 -1.25 -3.96 28.46
CA ARG A 111 -1.54 -3.90 29.88
C ARG A 111 -0.90 -5.16 30.43
N GLN A 112 0.29 -4.98 31.02
CA GLN A 112 0.85 -5.91 31.98
C GLN A 112 -0.31 -6.49 32.80
N PRO A 113 -0.47 -7.81 32.88
CA PRO A 113 -1.32 -8.37 33.90
C PRO A 113 -0.66 -7.98 35.24
N ASP A 114 -1.37 -7.16 36.02
CA ASP A 114 -1.11 -6.98 37.44
C ASP A 114 -1.01 -8.38 38.06
N ARG A 115 0.23 -8.85 38.27
CA ARG A 115 0.46 -10.06 39.03
C ARG A 115 0.29 -9.69 40.49
N ASP A 116 -0.87 -10.09 41.00
CA ASP A 116 -1.15 -10.39 42.40
C ASP A 116 0.10 -10.57 43.25
N GLY A 117 0.35 -9.57 44.10
CA GLY A 117 1.20 -9.68 45.28
C GLY A 117 0.39 -9.93 46.54
N ARG A 118 -0.62 -10.82 46.50
CA ARG A 118 -1.16 -11.44 47.73
C ARG A 118 -0.17 -12.48 48.22
N ARG A 119 0.57 -12.14 49.28
CA ARG A 119 1.11 -13.07 50.29
C ARG A 119 1.04 -12.31 51.62
N ASP A 120 -0.02 -12.55 52.38
CA ASP A 120 -0.10 -13.55 53.45
C ASP A 120 0.29 -12.92 54.78
N ALA A 121 -0.74 -12.79 55.62
CA ALA A 121 -0.59 -12.58 57.03
C ALA A 121 0.07 -13.82 57.66
N LEU A 122 1.09 -13.59 58.47
CA LEU A 122 1.35 -14.16 59.82
C LEU A 122 2.77 -13.81 60.27
#